data_AF-A0A962H391-F1
#
_entry.id   AF-A0A962H391-F1
#
_cell.length_a   1.000
_cell.length_b   1.000
_cell.length_c   1.000
_cell.angle_alpha   90.00
_cell.angle_beta   90.00
_cell.angle_gamma   90.00
#
_symmetry.space_group_name_H-M   'P 1'
#
loop_
_entity.id
_entity.type
_entity.pdbx_description
1 polymer ?
#
loop_
_entity_poly.entity_id
_entity_poly.type
_entity_poly.pdbx_seq_one_letter_code
_entity_poly.pdbx_strand_id
1 'polypeptide(L)'
;MLSEKSDELPEDIRSTVNDLDHSLRSAENLLGALLDIAKIDAGGISIDKSNVSINQLFEYLTNQYKSLAAKKGLKFKVRSNDFFTFSDKKLLHRVL
;
A
#
# COMPACT_ATOMS: atom_id res chain seq x y z
N MET A 1 -19.52 -26.59 -1.10
CA MET A 1 -19.04 -27.65 -0.18
C MET A 1 -17.53 -27.58 0.09
N LEU A 2 -16.93 -26.37 0.10
CA LEU A 2 -15.52 -26.14 0.48
C LEU A 2 -15.35 -24.91 1.39
N SER A 3 -16.45 -24.27 1.81
CA SER A 3 -16.45 -23.02 2.59
C SER A 3 -16.75 -23.22 4.07
N GLU A 4 -16.98 -24.46 4.53
CA GLU A 4 -17.37 -24.76 5.92
C GLU A 4 -16.26 -25.39 6.77
N LYS A 5 -15.06 -25.64 6.21
CA LYS A 5 -13.95 -26.28 6.94
C LYS A 5 -12.82 -25.33 7.34
N SER A 6 -13.11 -24.03 7.40
CA SER A 6 -12.15 -23.03 7.90
C SER A 6 -12.26 -22.79 9.41
N ASP A 7 -13.29 -23.33 10.10
CA ASP A 7 -13.57 -23.06 11.53
C ASP A 7 -13.04 -24.08 12.55
N GLU A 8 -12.27 -25.09 12.12
CA GLU A 8 -11.66 -26.10 13.02
C GLU A 8 -10.13 -26.14 12.92
N LEU A 9 -9.47 -24.99 12.74
CA LEU A 9 -8.02 -24.90 12.93
C LEU A 9 -7.75 -24.42 14.36
N PRO A 10 -6.97 -25.18 15.16
CA PRO A 10 -6.48 -24.72 16.46
C PRO A 10 -5.91 -23.31 16.35
N GLU A 11 -6.17 -22.47 17.33
CA GLU A 11 -5.82 -21.04 17.32
C GLU A 11 -4.31 -20.82 17.05
N ASP A 12 -3.47 -21.73 17.54
CA ASP A 12 -2.02 -21.78 17.27
C ASP A 12 -1.67 -21.96 15.77
N ILE A 13 -2.42 -22.80 15.05
CA ILE A 13 -2.21 -23.01 13.61
C ILE A 13 -2.65 -21.77 12.83
N ARG A 14 -3.78 -21.15 13.21
CA ARG A 14 -4.26 -19.89 12.61
C ARG A 14 -3.24 -18.75 12.82
N SER A 15 -2.66 -18.63 14.01
CA SER A 15 -1.60 -17.64 14.29
C SER A 15 -0.36 -17.89 13.43
N THR A 16 0.13 -19.14 13.40
CA THR A 16 1.32 -19.51 12.64
C THR A 16 1.15 -19.25 11.14
N VAL A 17 -0.03 -19.53 10.58
CA VAL A 17 -0.35 -19.24 9.18
C VAL A 17 -0.37 -17.72 8.91
N ASN A 18 -0.92 -16.91 9.83
CA ASN A 18 -0.90 -15.45 9.71
C ASN A 18 0.53 -14.88 9.79
N ASP A 19 1.36 -15.40 10.70
CA ASP A 19 2.76 -15.00 10.84
C ASP A 19 3.57 -15.33 9.58
N LEU A 20 3.28 -16.48 8.96
CA LEU A 20 3.87 -16.87 7.68
C LEU A 20 3.44 -15.95 6.54
N ASP A 21 2.14 -15.63 6.42
CA ASP A 21 1.63 -14.68 5.40
C ASP A 21 2.26 -13.29 5.58
N HIS A 22 2.38 -12.81 6.82
CA HIS A 22 3.06 -11.56 7.13
C HIS A 22 4.54 -11.57 6.76
N SER A 23 5.24 -12.66 7.03
CA SER A 23 6.65 -12.82 6.68
C SER A 23 6.85 -12.84 5.16
N LEU A 24 6.00 -13.54 4.43
CA LEU A 24 6.01 -13.59 2.96
C LEU A 24 5.75 -12.21 2.34
N ARG A 25 4.71 -11.51 2.79
CA ARG A 25 4.43 -10.13 2.36
C ARG A 25 5.57 -9.17 2.66
N SER A 26 6.22 -9.34 3.81
CA SER A 26 7.38 -8.52 4.19
C SER A 26 8.57 -8.76 3.25
N ALA A 27 8.86 -10.01 2.91
CA ALA A 27 9.90 -10.36 1.96
C ALA A 27 9.60 -9.85 0.55
N GLU A 28 8.35 -9.95 0.10
CA GLU A 28 7.88 -9.42 -1.19
C GLU A 28 8.03 -7.90 -1.26
N ASN A 29 7.62 -7.18 -0.21
CA ASN A 29 7.77 -5.73 -0.11
C ASN A 29 9.24 -5.30 -0.14
N LEU A 30 10.12 -6.02 0.58
CA LEU A 30 11.54 -5.75 0.59
C LEU A 30 12.17 -5.98 -0.79
N LEU A 31 11.85 -7.09 -1.44
CA LEU A 31 12.32 -7.40 -2.79
C LEU A 31 11.84 -6.35 -3.80
N GLY A 32 10.58 -5.94 -3.70
CA GLY A 32 10.02 -4.87 -4.51
C GLY A 32 10.74 -3.54 -4.32
N ALA A 33 11.06 -3.17 -3.07
CA ALA A 33 11.82 -1.96 -2.76
C ALA A 33 13.26 -2.02 -3.33
N LEU A 34 13.94 -3.16 -3.20
CA LEU A 34 15.29 -3.34 -3.77
C LEU A 34 15.28 -3.25 -5.30
N LEU A 35 14.25 -3.81 -5.96
CA LEU A 35 14.12 -3.72 -7.41
C LEU A 35 13.87 -2.29 -7.88
N ASP A 36 13.08 -1.51 -7.13
CA ASP A 36 12.89 -0.09 -7.44
C ASP A 36 14.21 0.67 -7.32
N ILE A 37 14.98 0.45 -6.26
CA ILE A 37 16.30 1.09 -6.06
C ILE A 37 17.20 0.77 -7.27
N ALA A 38 17.29 -0.50 -7.66
CA ALA A 38 18.09 -0.90 -8.82
C ALA A 38 17.63 -0.22 -10.13
N LYS A 39 16.33 -0.03 -10.34
CA LYS A 39 15.79 0.69 -11.50
C LYS A 39 16.10 2.18 -11.46
N ILE A 40 16.03 2.81 -10.28
CA ILE A 40 16.39 4.23 -10.09
C ILE A 40 17.88 4.41 -10.40
N ASP A 41 18.74 3.58 -9.80
CA ASP A 41 20.20 3.67 -9.93
C ASP A 41 20.68 3.42 -11.37
N ALA A 42 20.01 2.52 -12.11
CA ALA A 42 20.30 2.27 -13.51
C ALA A 42 19.77 3.38 -14.45
N GLY A 43 19.09 4.40 -13.93
CA GLY A 43 18.42 5.44 -14.73
C GLY A 43 17.23 4.92 -15.55
N GLY A 44 16.74 3.71 -15.24
CA GLY A 44 15.75 2.97 -16.02
C GLY A 44 14.28 3.30 -15.71
N ILE A 45 14.02 4.34 -14.91
CA ILE A 45 12.65 4.79 -14.68
C ILE A 45 12.21 5.73 -15.79
N SER A 46 11.31 5.23 -16.63
CA SER A 46 10.52 6.09 -17.52
C SER A 46 9.46 6.82 -16.69
N ILE A 47 9.51 8.15 -16.69
CA ILE A 47 8.57 9.00 -15.95
C ILE A 47 7.47 9.44 -16.93
N ASP A 48 6.23 9.02 -16.66
CA ASP A 48 5.07 9.42 -17.45
C ASP A 48 4.32 10.56 -16.74
N LYS A 49 4.76 11.80 -16.99
CA LYS A 49 4.18 12.98 -16.34
C LYS A 49 2.83 13.34 -16.95
N SER A 50 1.85 13.58 -16.10
CA SER A 50 0.53 14.07 -16.46
C SER A 50 0.00 15.06 -15.40
N ASN A 51 -1.11 15.72 -15.71
CA ASN A 51 -1.83 16.50 -14.70
C ASN A 51 -2.53 15.54 -13.72
N VAL A 52 -2.11 15.56 -12.47
CA VAL A 52 -2.66 14.74 -11.38
C VAL A 52 -3.50 15.62 -10.47
N SER A 53 -4.78 15.27 -10.30
CA SER A 53 -5.64 15.90 -9.29
C SER A 53 -5.19 15.47 -7.89
N ILE A 54 -4.76 16.43 -7.06
CA ILE A 54 -4.38 16.15 -5.68
C ILE A 54 -5.59 15.74 -4.85
N ASN A 55 -6.77 16.28 -5.16
CA ASN A 55 -7.97 15.93 -4.41
C ASN A 55 -8.35 14.44 -4.60
N GLN A 56 -8.34 13.95 -5.84
CA GLN A 56 -8.58 12.52 -6.11
C GLN A 56 -7.52 11.61 -5.47
N LEU A 57 -6.26 12.03 -5.48
CA LEU A 57 -5.16 11.30 -4.86
C LEU A 57 -5.37 11.18 -3.34
N PHE A 58 -5.71 12.28 -2.69
CA PHE A 58 -5.92 12.35 -1.25
C PHE A 58 -7.20 11.64 -0.80
N GLU A 59 -8.25 11.63 -1.64
CA GLU A 59 -9.44 10.81 -1.42
C GLU A 59 -9.10 9.32 -1.42
N TYR A 60 -8.31 8.86 -2.40
CA TYR A 60 -7.84 7.49 -2.46
C TYR A 60 -7.04 7.10 -1.20
N LEU A 61 -6.06 7.92 -0.79
CA LEU A 61 -5.26 7.66 0.42
C LEU A 61 -6.14 7.63 1.68
N THR A 62 -7.13 8.53 1.76
CA THR A 62 -8.08 8.54 2.88
C THR A 62 -8.88 7.25 2.97
N ASN A 63 -9.38 6.75 1.84
CA ASN A 63 -10.14 5.50 1.81
C ASN A 63 -9.28 4.29 2.21
N GLN A 64 -8.00 4.26 1.81
CA GLN A 64 -7.08 3.18 2.17
C GLN A 64 -6.67 3.19 3.65
N TYR A 65 -6.27 4.36 4.18
CA TYR A 65 -5.58 4.42 5.47
C TYR A 65 -6.49 4.76 6.66
N LYS A 66 -7.71 5.27 6.44
CA LYS A 66 -8.63 5.64 7.53
C LYS A 66 -9.00 4.43 8.42
N SER A 67 -9.28 3.28 7.82
CA SER A 67 -9.60 2.05 8.57
C SER A 67 -8.38 1.51 9.32
N LEU A 68 -7.21 1.50 8.65
CA LEU A 68 -5.96 1.04 9.26
C LEU A 68 -5.55 1.91 10.46
N ALA A 69 -5.67 3.23 10.33
CA ALA A 69 -5.39 4.17 11.40
C ALA A 69 -6.34 3.97 12.59
N ALA A 70 -7.65 3.79 12.33
CA ALA A 70 -8.64 3.52 13.37
C ALA A 70 -8.32 2.23 14.15
N LYS A 71 -7.95 1.14 13.46
CA LYS A 71 -7.53 -0.12 14.10
C LYS A 71 -6.30 0.05 15.00
N LYS A 72 -5.43 1.00 14.68
CA LYS A 72 -4.23 1.33 15.47
C LYS A 72 -4.44 2.46 16.49
N GLY A 73 -5.68 2.95 16.67
CA GLY A 73 -5.98 4.07 17.57
C GLY A 73 -5.41 5.43 17.12
N LEU A 74 -5.04 5.56 15.85
CA LEU A 74 -4.42 6.75 15.28
C LEU A 74 -5.46 7.66 14.60
N LYS A 75 -5.27 8.98 14.71
CA LYS A 75 -6.06 9.96 13.95
C LYS A 75 -5.41 10.19 12.59
N PHE A 76 -6.07 9.75 11.53
CA PHE A 76 -5.68 10.07 10.15
C PHE A 76 -6.41 11.33 9.67
N LYS A 77 -5.65 12.37 9.29
CA LYS A 77 -6.20 13.64 8.80
C LYS A 77 -5.51 14.00 7.49
N VAL A 78 -6.30 14.31 6.48
CA VAL A 78 -5.81 14.82 5.19
C VAL A 78 -6.40 16.20 4.96
N ARG A 79 -5.57 17.12 4.49
CA ARG A 79 -5.98 18.45 4.05
C ARG A 79 -5.76 18.51 2.54
N SER A 80 -6.85 18.69 1.81
CA SER A 80 -6.84 18.77 0.35
C SER A 80 -7.35 20.14 -0.08
N ASN A 81 -6.80 20.64 -1.17
CA ASN A 81 -7.33 21.76 -1.93
C ASN A 81 -7.52 21.31 -3.38
N ASP A 82 -8.42 21.97 -4.11
CA ASP A 82 -8.65 21.69 -5.52
C ASP A 82 -7.53 22.27 -6.39
N PHE A 83 -6.48 21.47 -6.59
CA PHE A 83 -5.41 21.80 -7.52
C PHE A 83 -4.84 20.56 -8.23
N PHE A 84 -4.15 20.84 -9.33
CA PHE A 84 -3.45 19.84 -10.13
C PHE A 84 -1.94 20.03 -9.97
N THR A 85 -1.21 18.93 -10.00
CA THR A 85 0.25 18.93 -10.10
C THR A 85 0.68 18.21 -11.38
N PHE A 86 1.83 18.58 -11.93
CA PHE A 86 2.40 17.90 -13.10
C PHE A 86 3.43 16.87 -12.65
N SER A 87 3.02 15.60 -12.57
CA SER A 87 3.83 14.51 -12.02
C SER A 87 3.46 13.17 -12.65
N ASP A 88 4.29 12.16 -12.45
CA ASP A 88 3.88 10.78 -12.67
C ASP A 88 2.94 10.34 -11.54
N LYS A 89 1.72 9.92 -11.90
CA LYS A 89 0.68 9.54 -10.95
C LYS A 89 1.07 8.31 -10.12
N LYS A 90 1.72 7.32 -10.73
CA LYS A 90 2.09 6.06 -10.06
C LYS A 90 3.23 6.31 -9.07
N LEU A 91 4.25 7.07 -9.49
CA LEU A 91 5.37 7.41 -8.63
C LEU A 91 4.93 8.31 -7.46
N LEU A 92 4.10 9.32 -7.73
CA LEU A 92 3.55 10.18 -6.68
C LEU A 92 2.70 9.40 -5.68
N HIS A 93 1.91 8.44 -6.15
CA HIS A 93 1.13 7.56 -5.29
C HIS A 93 1.98 6.59 -4.48
N ARG A 94 3.15 6.18 -4.98
CA ARG A 94 4.03 5.23 -4.27
C ARG A 94 4.74 5.85 -3.07
N VAL A 95 5.00 7.16 -3.09
CA VAL A 95 5.70 7.88 -2.02
C VAL A 95 4.77 8.45 -0.94
N LEU A 96 3.45 8.48 -1.20
CA LEU A 96 2.42 9.00 -0.29
C LEU A 96 1.64 7.87 0.36
#